data_AF-A0A6D0IIC1-F1
#
_entry.id   AF-A0A6D0IIC1-F1
#
_cell.length_a   1.000
_cell.length_b   1.000
_cell.length_c   1.000
_cell.angle_alpha   90.00
_cell.angle_beta   90.00
_cell.angle_gamma   90.00
#
_symmetry.space_group_name_H-M   'P 1'
#
loop_
_entity.id
_entity.type
_entity.pdbx_description
1 polymer ?
#
loop_
_entity_poly.entity_id
_entity_poly.type
_entity_poly.pdbx_seq_one_letter_code
_entity_poly.pdbx_strand_id
1 'polypeptide(L)' 'VTAEVEAALGNRGRVLLRKSGTEPLIRVMVEGEDEAQVTEFAHRIADAVKAV' A
#
# COMPACT_ATOMS: atom_id res chain seq x y z
N VAL A 1 7.81 -0.51 6.48
CA VAL A 1 6.37 -0.38 6.16
C VAL A 1 5.90 -1.37 5.08
N THR A 2 6.29 -1.27 3.80
CA THR A 2 5.77 -2.19 2.76
C THR A 2 6.06 -3.66 3.05
N ALA A 3 7.29 -4.01 3.42
CA ALA A 3 7.65 -5.39 3.77
C ALA A 3 6.86 -5.94 4.98
N GLU A 4 6.55 -5.09 5.97
CA GLU A 4 5.71 -5.49 7.12
C GLU A 4 4.26 -5.76 6.70
N VAL A 5 3.72 -4.91 5.81
CA VAL A 5 2.38 -5.08 5.26
C VAL A 5 2.30 -6.34 4.40
N GLU A 6 3.28 -6.58 3.53
CA GLU A 6 3.35 -7.80 2.71
C GLU A 6 3.43 -9.06 3.58
N ALA A 7 4.21 -9.02 4.66
CA ALA A 7 4.26 -10.12 5.63
C ALA A 7 2.92 -10.35 6.34
N ALA A 8 2.20 -9.28 6.70
CA ALA A 8 0.89 -9.38 7.34
C ALA A 8 -0.19 -9.93 6.40
N LEU A 9 -0.13 -9.59 5.11
CA LEU A 9 -1.03 -10.10 4.08
C LEU A 9 -0.73 -11.56 3.71
N GLY A 10 0.55 -11.96 3.78
CA GLY A 10 1.00 -13.29 3.39
C GLY A 10 0.58 -13.61 1.95
N ASN A 11 -0.02 -14.78 1.73
CA ASN A 11 -0.48 -15.22 0.42
C ASN A 11 -1.91 -14.74 0.06
N ARG A 12 -2.56 -13.97 0.94
CA ARG A 12 -3.96 -13.53 0.79
C ARG A 12 -4.10 -12.09 0.31
N GLY A 13 -2.99 -11.47 -0.09
CA GLY A 13 -2.99 -10.09 -0.52
C GLY A 13 -1.66 -9.69 -1.13
N ARG A 14 -1.59 -8.44 -1.58
CA ARG A 14 -0.36 -7.85 -2.13
C ARG A 14 -0.39 -6.34 -2.06
N VAL A 15 0.79 -5.74 -2.11
CA VAL A 15 0.98 -4.30 -2.22
C VAL A 15 1.43 -3.97 -3.64
N LEU A 16 0.86 -2.92 -4.23
CA LEU A 16 1.29 -2.37 -5.52
C LEU A 16 1.57 -0.88 -5.39
N LEU A 17 2.80 -0.49 -5.71
CA LEU A 17 3.22 0.90 -5.79
C LEU A 17 3.58 1.23 -7.24
N ARG A 18 3.00 2.31 -7.77
CA ARG A 18 3.35 2.83 -9.09
C ARG A 18 3.41 4.34 -9.11
N LYS A 19 4.39 4.90 -9.82
CA LYS A 19 4.40 6.33 -10.15
C LYS A 19 3.33 6.61 -11.20
N SER A 20 2.65 7.75 -11.11
CA SER A 20 1.82 8.23 -12.20
C SER A 20 2.73 8.76 -13.31
N GLY A 21 2.44 8.41 -14.56
CA GLY A 21 3.21 8.89 -15.72
C GLY A 21 2.78 10.26 -16.21
N THR A 22 1.58 10.70 -15.83
CA THR A 22 0.96 11.96 -16.29
C THR A 22 0.75 12.98 -15.19
N GLU A 23 0.95 12.58 -13.93
CA GLU A 23 0.72 13.43 -12.76
C GLU A 23 1.89 13.27 -11.77
N PRO A 24 2.24 14.30 -10.99
CA PRO A 24 3.33 14.23 -10.00
C PRO A 24 2.88 13.53 -8.72
N LEU A 25 2.39 12.29 -8.82
CA LEU A 25 1.90 11.51 -7.68
C LEU A 25 2.29 10.03 -7.76
N ILE A 26 2.26 9.38 -6.60
CA ILE A 26 2.46 7.93 -6.45
C ILE A 26 1.11 7.32 -6.09
N ARG A 27 0.73 6.24 -6.80
CA ARG A 27 -0.48 5.46 -6.52
C ARG A 27 -0.10 4.28 -5.64
N VAL A 28 -0.76 4.19 -4.48
CA VAL A 28 -0.64 3.11 -3.51
C VAL A 28 -1.90 2.26 -3.61
N MET A 29 -1.73 0.95 -3.76
CA MET A 29 -2.83 -0.01 -3.75
C MET A 29 -2.46 -1.20 -2.87
N VAL A 30 -3.43 -1.64 -2.06
CA VAL A 30 -3.32 -2.83 -1.23
C VAL A 30 -4.54 -3.69 -1.52
N GLU A 31 -4.31 -4.96 -1.82
CA GLU A 31 -5.36 -5.95 -2.03
C GLU A 31 -5.31 -6.98 -0.89
N GLY A 32 -6.49 -7.43 -0.44
CA GLY A 32 -6.64 -8.39 0.66
C GLY A 32 -8.11 -8.67 0.97
N GLU A 33 -8.36 -9.66 1.82
CA GLU A 33 -9.72 -10.14 2.14
C GLU A 33 -10.48 -9.22 3.12
N ASP A 34 -9.76 -8.53 4.01
CA ASP A 34 -10.34 -7.67 5.04
C ASP A 34 -10.20 -6.19 4.63
N GLU A 35 -11.34 -5.54 4.37
CA GLU A 35 -11.40 -4.15 3.92
C GLU A 35 -10.77 -3.16 4.92
N ALA A 36 -11.02 -3.37 6.22
CA ALA A 36 -10.51 -2.47 7.25
C ALA A 36 -8.97 -2.56 7.34
N GLN A 37 -8.45 -3.78 7.27
CA GLN A 37 -7.01 -4.05 7.26
C GLN A 37 -6.33 -3.45 6.04
N VAL A 38 -6.84 -3.69 4.83
CA VAL A 38 -6.21 -3.17 3.60
C VAL A 38 -6.28 -1.65 3.54
N THR A 39 -7.34 -1.04 4.08
CA THR A 39 -7.48 0.42 4.19
C THR A 39 -6.43 1.00 5.14
N GLU A 40 -6.27 0.40 6.33
CA GLU A 40 -5.23 0.81 7.29
C GLU A 40 -3.83 0.71 6.65
N PHE A 41 -3.54 -0.41 6.00
CA PHE A 41 -2.25 -0.64 5.36
C PHE A 41 -1.98 0.33 4.21
N ALA A 42 -2.98 0.62 3.37
CA ALA A 42 -2.84 1.59 2.29
C ALA A 42 -2.51 2.98 2.83
N HIS A 43 -3.19 3.41 3.91
CA HIS A 43 -2.93 4.70 4.56
C HIS A 43 -1.52 4.74 5.19
N ARG A 44 -1.13 3.70 5.93
CA ARG A 44 0.21 3.60 6.52
C ARG A 44 1.32 3.68 5.47
N ILE A 45 1.15 3.01 4.33
CA ILE A 45 2.12 3.08 3.22
C ILE A 45 2.12 4.49 2.61
N ALA A 46 0.95 5.07 2.35
CA ALA A 46 0.84 6.40 1.77
C ALA A 46 1.51 7.47 2.64
N ASP A 47 1.34 7.40 3.96
CA ASP A 47 1.96 8.36 4.88
C ASP A 47 3.48 8.18 4.97
N ALA A 48 3.98 6.94 4.92
CA ALA A 48 5.41 6.68 4.84
C ALA A 48 6.01 7.21 3.52
N VAL A 49 5.30 7.12 2.40
CA VAL A 49 5.74 7.66 1.10
C VAL A 49 5.78 9.19 1.11
N LYS A 50 4.82 9.87 1.76
CA LYS A 50 4.80 11.33 1.88
C LYS A 50 5.94 11.90 2.74
N ALA A 51 6.52 11.09 3.62
CA ALA A 51 7.58 11.50 4.53
C ALA A 51 8.99 11.50 3.90
N VAL A 52 9.09 11.16 2.61
CA VAL A 52 10.34 11.11 1.83
C VAL A 52 10.29 12.15 0.72
#